data_AF-A0A563DL32-F1
#
_entry.id   AF-A0A563DL32-F1
#
_cell.length_a   1.000
_cell.length_b   1.000
_cell.length_c   1.000
_cell.angle_alpha   90.00
_cell.angle_beta   90.00
_cell.angle_gamma   90.00
#
_symmetry.space_group_name_H-M   'P 1'
#
loop_
_entity.id
_entity.type
_entity.pdbx_description
1 polymer ?
#
loop_
_entity_poly.entity_id
_entity_poly.type
_entity_poly.pdbx_seq_one_letter_code
_entity_poly.pdbx_strand_id
1 'polypeptide(L)'
;MKSKEELNREAQSFLEQYKQKEVYGTSDGQFFLDKNRAELHARSKKELSVYVFLKDGSTTTEASEDWAEKLKTTEDVNTLIYPELKNMVKGLGLEVENQKQATLIEALEKHKETLNN
;
A
#
# COMPACT_ATOMS: atom_id res chain seq x y z
N MET A 1 -27.00 -12.19 -0.84
CA MET A 1 -25.83 -11.32 -1.13
C MET A 1 -25.97 -10.12 -0.22
N LYS A 2 -25.03 -9.88 0.70
CA LYS A 2 -25.09 -8.69 1.56
C LYS A 2 -24.74 -7.46 0.74
N SER A 3 -25.44 -6.36 0.95
CA SER A 3 -25.12 -5.09 0.28
C SER A 3 -23.82 -4.51 0.85
N LYS A 4 -23.08 -3.75 0.03
CA LYS A 4 -21.81 -3.10 0.42
C LYS A 4 -21.95 -2.23 1.68
N GLU A 5 -23.13 -1.64 1.90
CA GLU A 5 -23.45 -0.84 3.08
C GLU A 5 -23.57 -1.67 4.36
N GLU A 6 -24.14 -2.87 4.29
CA GLU A 6 -24.22 -3.78 5.44
C GLU A 6 -22.81 -4.26 5.84
N LEU A 7 -21.98 -4.57 4.83
CA LEU A 7 -20.58 -4.95 5.06
C LEU A 7 -19.80 -3.83 5.74
N ASN A 8 -20.02 -2.57 5.37
CA ASN A 8 -19.35 -1.44 6.00
C ASN A 8 -19.77 -1.28 7.47
N ARG A 9 -21.07 -1.41 7.78
CA ARG A 9 -21.57 -1.27 9.14
C ARG A 9 -21.02 -2.35 10.08
N GLU A 10 -21.01 -3.60 9.62
CA GLU A 10 -20.42 -4.72 10.36
C GLU A 10 -18.90 -4.56 10.48
N ALA A 11 -18.22 -4.08 9.43
CA ALA A 11 -16.80 -3.79 9.47
C ALA A 11 -16.45 -2.74 10.54
N GLN A 12 -17.19 -1.64 10.65
CA GLN A 12 -16.96 -0.63 11.70
C GLN A 12 -17.08 -1.24 13.10
N SER A 13 -18.16 -2.00 13.36
CA SER A 13 -18.33 -2.68 14.66
C SER A 13 -17.20 -3.67 14.95
N PHE A 14 -16.71 -4.37 13.93
CA PHE A 14 -15.57 -5.29 14.05
C PHE A 14 -14.27 -4.53 14.37
N LEU A 15 -14.00 -3.43 13.67
CA LEU A 15 -12.83 -2.58 13.91
C LEU A 15 -12.82 -2.00 15.32
N GLU A 16 -13.97 -1.58 15.82
CA GLU A 16 -14.11 -1.08 17.19
C GLU A 16 -13.93 -2.18 18.24
N GLN A 17 -14.54 -3.35 18.02
CA GLN A 17 -14.44 -4.49 18.93
C GLN A 17 -13.00 -5.00 19.06
N TYR A 18 -12.27 -5.11 17.94
CA TYR A 18 -10.90 -5.62 17.90
C TYR A 18 -9.83 -4.53 18.01
N LYS A 19 -10.23 -3.25 18.12
CA LYS A 19 -9.35 -2.07 18.10
C LYS A 19 -8.38 -2.07 16.91
N GLN A 20 -8.87 -2.50 15.75
CA GLN A 20 -8.08 -2.58 14.53
C GLN A 20 -8.27 -1.31 13.69
N LYS A 21 -7.25 -0.96 12.92
CA LYS A 21 -7.27 0.21 12.03
C LYS A 21 -7.95 -0.10 10.69
N GLU A 22 -7.83 -1.34 10.25
CA GLU A 22 -8.35 -1.83 8.97
C GLU A 22 -8.83 -3.29 9.09
N VAL A 23 -9.79 -3.65 8.24
CA VAL A 23 -10.35 -5.01 8.15
C VAL A 23 -10.71 -5.29 6.69
N TYR A 24 -10.51 -6.52 6.27
CA TYR A 24 -10.73 -7.00 4.93
C TYR A 24 -12.02 -7.82 4.89
N GLY A 25 -13.08 -7.26 4.32
CA GLY A 25 -14.36 -7.92 4.13
C GLY A 25 -14.47 -8.57 2.75
N THR A 26 -14.93 -9.81 2.68
CA THR A 26 -15.26 -10.48 1.42
C THR A 26 -16.73 -10.28 1.06
N SER A 27 -17.09 -10.35 -0.24
CA SER A 27 -18.50 -10.32 -0.69
C SER A 27 -19.40 -11.40 -0.05
N ASP A 28 -18.80 -12.43 0.54
CA ASP A 28 -19.48 -13.51 1.27
C ASP A 28 -19.95 -13.07 2.68
N GLY A 29 -19.51 -11.89 3.15
CA GLY A 29 -19.81 -11.41 4.50
C GLY A 29 -18.84 -11.86 5.58
N GLN A 30 -17.68 -12.42 5.18
CA GLN A 30 -16.61 -12.74 6.13
C GLN A 30 -15.59 -11.61 6.21
N PHE A 31 -15.22 -11.25 7.45
CA PHE A 31 -14.22 -10.23 7.77
C PHE A 31 -12.92 -10.88 8.26
N PHE A 32 -11.80 -10.38 7.76
CA PHE A 32 -10.46 -10.83 8.08
C PHE A 32 -9.62 -9.64 8.52
N LEU A 33 -8.80 -9.84 9.55
CA LEU A 33 -7.81 -8.84 9.97
C LEU A 33 -6.55 -8.84 9.11
N ASP A 34 -6.41 -9.83 8.23
CA ASP A 34 -5.22 -10.07 7.43
C ASP A 34 -5.59 -10.12 5.95
N LYS A 35 -4.91 -9.29 5.15
CA LYS A 35 -5.12 -9.17 3.70
C LYS A 35 -4.90 -10.49 2.99
N ASN A 36 -3.81 -11.18 3.31
CA ASN A 36 -3.41 -12.42 2.65
C ASN A 36 -4.46 -13.51 2.90
N ARG A 37 -5.04 -13.57 4.10
CA ARG A 37 -6.13 -14.50 4.43
C ARG A 37 -7.43 -14.18 3.70
N ALA A 38 -7.77 -12.89 3.57
CA ALA A 38 -8.94 -12.45 2.81
C ALA A 38 -8.81 -12.78 1.32
N GLU A 39 -7.63 -12.51 0.73
CA GLU A 39 -7.34 -12.83 -0.66
C GLU A 39 -7.33 -14.34 -0.92
N LEU A 40 -6.79 -15.14 0.00
CA LEU A 40 -6.78 -16.59 -0.13
C LEU A 40 -8.19 -17.17 -0.05
N HIS A 41 -9.04 -16.63 0.82
CA HIS A 41 -10.46 -17.00 0.89
C HIS A 41 -11.21 -16.61 -0.39
N ALA A 42 -10.98 -15.39 -0.88
CA ALA A 42 -11.60 -14.89 -2.09
C ALA A 42 -11.17 -15.64 -3.36
N ARG A 43 -9.91 -16.08 -3.43
CA ARG A 43 -9.42 -16.96 -4.50
C ARG A 43 -9.98 -18.37 -4.39
N SER A 44 -10.19 -18.87 -3.18
CA SER A 44 -10.70 -20.23 -2.95
C SER A 44 -12.18 -20.38 -3.32
N LYS A 45 -12.97 -19.32 -3.20
CA LYS A 45 -14.37 -19.27 -3.63
C LYS A 45 -14.47 -18.34 -4.84
N LYS A 46 -14.48 -18.94 -6.05
CA LYS A 46 -14.58 -18.26 -7.34
C LYS A 46 -15.43 -16.97 -7.27
N GLU A 47 -14.80 -15.83 -7.59
CA GLU A 47 -15.43 -14.51 -7.78
C GLU A 47 -15.88 -13.76 -6.52
N LEU A 48 -15.27 -13.99 -5.36
CA LEU A 48 -15.45 -13.07 -4.23
C LEU A 48 -14.56 -11.83 -4.39
N SER A 49 -15.15 -10.65 -4.20
CA SER A 49 -14.40 -9.40 -4.09
C SER A 49 -13.95 -9.18 -2.65
N VAL A 50 -12.70 -8.74 -2.49
CA VAL A 50 -12.17 -8.28 -1.20
C VAL A 50 -12.33 -6.77 -1.14
N TYR A 51 -13.02 -6.29 -0.12
CA TYR A 51 -13.19 -4.90 0.22
C TYR A 51 -12.39 -4.57 1.47
N VAL A 52 -11.67 -3.45 1.45
CA VAL A 52 -10.97 -2.94 2.62
C VAL A 52 -11.87 -1.92 3.29
N PHE A 53 -12.08 -2.10 4.59
CA PHE A 53 -12.83 -1.17 5.42
C PHE A 53 -11.91 -0.62 6.50
N LEU A 54 -11.97 0.68 6.67
CA LEU A 54 -11.10 1.44 7.54
C LEU A 54 -11.91 2.03 8.67
N LYS A 55 -11.32 2.08 9.86
CA LYS A 55 -12.00 2.71 10.98
C LYS A 55 -12.14 4.19 10.65
N ASP A 56 -13.28 4.80 10.96
CA ASP A 56 -13.49 6.23 10.76
C ASP A 56 -12.36 7.03 11.45
N GLY A 57 -11.55 7.74 10.66
CA GLY A 57 -10.32 8.44 11.10
C GLY A 57 -9.00 7.67 10.93
N SER A 58 -9.02 6.40 10.53
CA SER A 58 -7.85 5.64 10.07
C SER A 58 -7.78 5.73 8.56
N THR A 59 -7.13 6.75 8.03
CA THR A 59 -6.57 6.63 6.68
C THR A 59 -5.67 5.40 6.68
N THR A 60 -6.03 4.30 6.01
CA THR A 60 -4.98 3.50 5.38
C THR A 60 -4.37 4.44 4.36
N THR A 61 -3.29 5.08 4.79
CA THR A 61 -2.05 4.86 4.07
C THR A 61 -2.00 3.34 3.88
N GLU A 62 -2.44 2.86 2.71
CA GLU A 62 -1.77 1.73 2.10
C GLU A 62 -0.28 1.93 2.37
N ALA A 63 0.52 0.89 2.50
CA ALA A 63 1.95 1.07 2.45
C ALA A 63 2.37 1.66 1.07
N SER A 64 2.05 2.92 0.75
CA SER A 64 3.07 3.87 0.42
C SER A 64 4.04 3.79 1.60
N GLU A 65 5.02 2.89 1.49
CA GLU A 65 6.38 3.37 1.71
C GLU A 65 6.38 4.75 1.05
N ASP A 66 6.36 5.79 1.88
CA ASP A 66 6.42 7.15 1.39
C ASP A 66 7.82 7.23 0.82
N TRP A 67 7.93 6.80 -0.44
CA TRP A 67 9.20 6.63 -1.11
C TRP A 67 9.89 8.00 -1.19
N ALA A 68 9.11 9.09 -1.10
CA ALA A 68 9.59 10.44 -0.98
C ALA A 68 10.25 10.70 0.39
N GLU A 69 9.64 10.29 1.51
CA GLU A 69 10.21 10.37 2.87
C GLU A 69 11.43 9.44 3.02
N LYS A 70 11.35 8.22 2.48
CA LYS A 70 12.49 7.29 2.44
C LYS A 70 13.64 7.86 1.60
N LEU A 71 13.34 8.49 0.48
CA LEU A 71 14.33 9.17 -0.36
C LEU A 71 14.93 10.41 0.32
N LYS A 72 14.12 11.21 1.04
CA LYS A 72 14.60 12.35 1.84
C LYS A 72 15.55 11.92 2.96
N THR A 73 15.22 10.83 3.64
CA THR A 73 16.01 10.30 4.77
C THR A 73 17.22 9.49 4.33
N THR A 74 17.25 9.00 3.08
CA THR A 74 18.43 8.35 2.51
C THR A 74 19.53 9.39 2.29
N GLU A 75 20.62 9.34 3.06
CA GLU A 75 21.77 10.24 2.90
C GLU A 75 22.41 10.09 1.51
N ASP A 76 22.72 8.84 1.12
CA ASP A 76 23.38 8.52 -0.14
C ASP A 76 22.61 7.43 -0.91
N VAL A 77 22.12 7.81 -2.08
CA VAL A 77 21.29 6.93 -2.94
C VAL A 77 22.14 5.85 -3.63
N ASN A 78 23.46 6.05 -3.76
CA ASN A 78 24.40 5.06 -4.30
C ASN A 78 24.57 3.86 -3.37
N THR A 79 24.29 4.00 -2.07
CA THR A 79 24.31 2.88 -1.11
C THR A 79 23.14 1.91 -1.28
N LEU A 80 22.07 2.33 -1.98
CA LEU A 80 20.89 1.50 -2.18
C LEU A 80 21.14 0.41 -3.22
N ILE A 81 20.55 -0.76 -2.98
CA ILE A 81 20.63 -1.88 -3.92
C ILE A 81 19.68 -1.67 -5.10
N TYR A 82 20.03 -2.22 -6.26
CA TYR A 82 19.23 -2.14 -7.50
C TYR A 82 17.71 -2.37 -7.35
N PRO A 83 17.23 -3.42 -6.63
CA PRO A 83 15.80 -3.60 -6.46
C PRO A 83 15.13 -2.49 -5.64
N GLU A 84 15.82 -1.88 -4.67
CA GLU A 84 15.29 -0.73 -3.93
C GLU A 84 15.19 0.50 -4.83
N LEU A 85 16.26 0.79 -5.58
CA LEU A 85 16.26 1.90 -6.55
C LEU A 85 15.10 1.79 -7.54
N LYS A 86 14.89 0.57 -8.08
CA LYS A 86 13.80 0.31 -9.04
C LYS A 86 12.41 0.47 -8.41
N ASN A 87 12.23 0.00 -7.18
CA ASN A 87 10.98 0.14 -6.46
C ASN A 87 10.69 1.61 -6.11
N MET A 88 11.71 2.36 -5.68
CA MET A 88 11.60 3.80 -5.42
C MET A 88 11.20 4.59 -6.66
N VAL A 89 11.91 4.41 -7.78
CA VAL A 89 11.60 5.08 -9.05
C VAL A 89 10.16 4.80 -9.48
N LYS A 90 9.72 3.53 -9.39
CA LYS A 90 8.36 3.14 -9.74
C LYS A 90 7.32 3.67 -8.77
N GLY A 91 7.61 3.65 -7.47
CA GLY A 91 6.73 4.13 -6.40
C GLY A 91 6.55 5.65 -6.42
N LEU A 92 7.58 6.38 -6.84
CA LEU A 92 7.56 7.83 -7.04
C LEU A 92 6.99 8.23 -8.42
N GLY A 93 6.71 7.28 -9.30
CA GLY A 93 6.21 7.56 -10.64
C GLY A 93 7.23 8.29 -11.54
N LEU A 94 8.53 8.08 -11.31
CA LEU A 94 9.59 8.73 -12.07
C LEU A 94 9.79 8.04 -13.44
N GLU A 95 9.84 8.83 -14.49
CA GLU A 95 10.20 8.37 -15.84
C GLU A 95 11.71 8.40 -16.01
N VAL A 96 12.30 7.24 -16.30
CA VAL A 96 13.74 7.08 -16.53
C VAL A 96 14.01 6.62 -17.96
N GLU A 97 15.06 7.15 -18.58
CA GLU A 97 15.43 6.80 -19.95
C GLU A 97 15.77 5.31 -20.08
N ASN A 98 16.37 4.73 -19.04
CA ASN A 98 16.73 3.32 -19.00
C ASN A 98 16.77 2.79 -17.56
N GLN A 99 16.67 1.47 -17.40
CA GLN A 99 16.68 0.82 -16.08
C GLN A 99 18.10 0.47 -15.58
N LYS A 100 19.14 1.17 -16.03
CA LYS A 100 20.49 0.99 -15.47
C LYS A 100 20.57 1.65 -14.10
N GLN A 101 21.36 1.06 -13.21
CA GLN A 101 21.53 1.55 -11.84
C GLN A 101 21.92 3.04 -11.78
N ALA A 102 22.87 3.47 -12.61
CA ALA A 102 23.28 4.88 -12.69
C ALA A 102 22.11 5.82 -13.02
N THR A 103 21.25 5.44 -13.97
CA THR A 103 20.10 6.26 -14.38
C THR A 103 19.01 6.28 -13.31
N LEU A 104 18.80 5.17 -12.58
CA LEU A 104 17.86 5.14 -11.44
C LEU A 104 18.34 6.04 -10.31
N ILE A 105 19.64 6.01 -10.00
CA ILE A 105 20.25 6.86 -8.96
C ILE A 105 20.10 8.33 -9.33
N GLU A 106 20.48 8.72 -10.56
CA GLU A 106 20.38 10.10 -11.03
C GLU A 106 18.94 10.64 -10.94
N ALA A 107 17.95 9.84 -11.33
CA ALA A 107 16.55 10.21 -11.25
C ALA A 107 16.06 10.42 -9.81
N LEU A 108 16.49 9.55 -8.89
CA LEU A 108 16.17 9.64 -7.47
C LEU A 108 16.87 10.83 -6.80
N GLU A 109 18.14 11.09 -7.09
CA GLU A 109 18.87 12.25 -6.56
C GLU A 109 18.21 13.57 -7.01
N LYS A 110 17.89 13.68 -8.30
CA LYS A 110 17.20 14.86 -8.84
C LYS A 110 15.84 15.08 -8.20
N HIS A 111 15.09 14.00 -7.94
CA HIS A 111 13.81 14.08 -7.26
C HIS A 111 13.98 14.44 -5.77
N LYS A 112 15.02 13.92 -5.11
CA LYS A 112 15.39 14.27 -3.73
C LYS A 112 15.72 15.76 -3.59
N GLU A 113 16.45 16.34 -4.54
CA GLU A 113 16.70 17.78 -4.56
C GLU A 113 15.40 18.60 -4.68
N THR A 114 14.49 18.17 -5.56
CA THR A 114 13.16 18.80 -5.73
C THR A 114 12.32 18.74 -4.45
N LEU A 115 12.50 17.69 -3.66
CA LEU A 115 11.80 17.46 -2.41
C LEU A 115 12.34 18.28 -1.23
N ASN A 116 13.58 18.76 -1.31
CA ASN A 116 14.28 19.54 -0.29
C ASN A 116 14.31 21.05 -0.57
N ASN A 117 13.75 21.49 -1.70
CA ASN A 117 13.71 22.88 -2.17
C ASN A 117 12.26 23.42 -2.10
#